data_AF-A0A662G2B6-F1
#
_entry.id   AF-A0A662G2B6-F1
#
_cell.length_a   1.000
_cell.length_b   1.000
_cell.length_c   1.000
_cell.angle_alpha   90.00
_cell.angle_beta   90.00
_cell.angle_gamma   90.00
#
_symmetry.space_group_name_H-M   'P 1'
#
loop_
_entity.id
_entity.type
_entity.pdbx_description
1 polymer ?
#
loop_
_entity_poly.entity_id
_entity_poly.type
_entity_poly.pdbx_seq_one_letter_code
_entity_poly.pdbx_strand_id
1 'polypeptide(L)'
;MKESVLLQVRIPIRIIKKLDRLIEAGIFRSRSEAVAESLRRLLLEYSTLVDEESFIVERYLSGRLEKDLNPSDIVEVNVEEAKENLAKFFGTTDVDVILRRIRGGRL
;
A
#
# COMPACT_ATOMS: atom_id res chain seq x y z
N MET A 1 17.26 11.84 23.32
CA MET A 1 17.34 10.57 22.58
C MET A 1 16.03 10.40 21.83
N LYS A 2 16.05 10.13 20.52
CA LYS A 2 14.81 9.82 19.79
C LYS A 2 14.21 8.56 20.38
N GLU A 3 12.90 8.58 20.63
CA GLU A 3 12.15 7.40 21.08
C GLU A 3 12.42 6.22 20.13
N SER A 4 12.70 5.04 20.69
CA SER A 4 12.98 3.84 19.91
C SER A 4 12.42 2.60 20.62
N VAL A 5 12.01 1.61 19.84
CA VAL A 5 11.43 0.35 20.33
C VAL A 5 12.29 -0.82 19.84
N LEU A 6 12.51 -1.82 20.70
CA LEU A 6 13.22 -3.04 20.33
C LEU A 6 12.33 -3.91 19.45
N LEU A 7 12.76 -4.13 18.20
CA LEU A 7 12.10 -5.04 17.27
C LEU A 7 12.86 -6.37 17.22
N GLN A 8 12.23 -7.45 17.67
CA GLN A 8 12.77 -8.82 17.56
C GLN A 8 12.06 -9.59 16.44
N VAL A 9 12.79 -9.94 15.39
CA VAL A 9 12.26 -10.66 14.22
C VAL A 9 13.18 -11.80 13.81
N ARG A 10 12.61 -12.90 13.30
CA ARG A 10 13.39 -14.00 12.71
C ARG A 10 13.67 -13.69 11.24
N ILE A 11 14.94 -13.50 10.90
CA ILE A 11 15.37 -13.23 9.53
C ILE A 11 16.27 -14.38 9.06
N PRO A 12 16.11 -14.88 7.82
CA PRO A 12 17.00 -15.89 7.27
C PRO A 12 18.46 -15.47 7.32
N ILE A 13 19.35 -16.37 7.74
CA ILE A 13 20.78 -16.08 7.91
C ILE A 13 21.45 -15.53 6.64
N ARG A 14 20.98 -15.96 5.46
CA ARG A 14 21.48 -15.48 4.17
C ARG A 14 21.26 -13.98 3.98
N ILE A 15 20.16 -13.43 4.51
CA ILE A 15 19.84 -12.00 4.43
C ILE A 15 20.69 -11.22 5.42
N ILE A 16 20.85 -11.71 6.65
CA ILE A 16 21.72 -11.09 7.65
C ILE A 16 23.17 -10.99 7.13
N LYS A 17 23.69 -12.05 6.51
CA LYS A 17 25.02 -12.03 5.88
C LYS A 17 25.15 -10.97 4.78
N LYS A 18 24.11 -10.73 4.00
CA LYS A 18 24.11 -9.66 2.99
C LYS A 18 24.08 -8.28 3.66
N LEU A 19 23.28 -8.12 4.71
CA LEU A 19 23.20 -6.89 5.48
C LEU A 19 24.55 -6.53 6.12
N ASP A 20 25.24 -7.52 6.70
CA ASP A 20 26.55 -7.34 7.32
C ASP A 20 27.60 -6.85 6.32
N ARG A 21 27.59 -7.37 5.09
CA ARG A 21 28.47 -6.86 4.02
C ARG A 21 28.26 -5.39 3.71
N LEU A 22 27.02 -4.90 3.82
CA LEU A 22 26.72 -3.47 3.61
C LEU A 22 27.26 -2.62 4.75
N ILE A 23 27.29 -3.16 5.97
CA ILE A 23 27.88 -2.51 7.14
C ILE A 23 29.40 -2.50 7.02
N GLU A 24 30.01 -3.64 6.66
CA GLU A 24 31.45 -3.77 6.42
C GLU A 24 31.94 -2.82 5.32
N ALA A 25 31.12 -2.61 4.28
CA ALA A 25 31.38 -1.65 3.21
C ALA A 25 31.19 -0.18 3.63
N GLY A 26 30.79 0.10 4.87
CA GLY A 26 30.57 1.46 5.38
C GLY A 26 29.30 2.13 4.87
N ILE A 27 28.40 1.41 4.20
CA ILE A 27 27.12 1.94 3.68
C ILE A 27 26.17 2.23 4.84
N PHE A 28 26.17 1.39 5.86
CA PHE A 28 25.41 1.57 7.09
C PHE A 28 26.34 1.48 8.29
N ARG A 29 26.08 2.27 9.34
CA ARG A 29 26.83 2.27 10.60
C ARG A 29 26.43 1.12 11.51
N SER A 30 25.20 0.60 11.37
CA SER A 30 24.69 -0.51 12.17
C SER A 30 23.56 -1.27 11.48
N ARG A 31 23.26 -2.48 11.98
CA ARG A 31 22.08 -3.24 11.55
C ARG A 31 20.79 -2.47 11.83
N SER A 32 20.70 -1.78 12.97
CA SER A 32 19.53 -0.97 13.35
C SER A 32 19.27 0.16 12.36
N GLU A 33 20.32 0.85 11.90
CA GLU A 33 20.21 1.89 10.87
C GLU A 33 19.74 1.30 9.54
N ALA A 34 20.32 0.18 9.11
CA ALA A 34 19.95 -0.46 7.87
C ALA A 34 18.49 -0.96 7.88
N VAL A 35 18.03 -1.50 9.02
CA VAL A 35 16.63 -1.90 9.22
C VAL A 35 15.70 -0.69 9.22
N ALA A 36 16.05 0.37 9.93
CA ALA A 36 15.25 1.60 9.97
C ALA A 36 15.11 2.24 8.59
N GLU A 37 16.20 2.31 7.82
CA GLU A 37 16.18 2.82 6.45
C GLU A 37 15.36 1.93 5.51
N SER A 38 15.45 0.61 5.67
CA SER A 38 14.63 -0.33 4.89
C SER A 38 13.15 -0.17 5.18
N LEU A 39 12.77 -0.03 6.46
CA LEU A 39 11.39 0.24 6.88
C LEU A 39 10.91 1.60 6.36
N ARG A 40 11.77 2.63 6.40
CA ARG A 40 11.43 3.95 5.84
C ARG A 40 11.13 3.87 4.35
N ARG A 41 11.96 3.14 3.58
CA ARG A 41 11.75 2.92 2.14
C ARG A 41 10.47 2.17 1.86
N LEU A 42 10.20 1.12 2.63
CA LEU A 42 8.96 0.36 2.54
C LEU A 42 7.75 1.26 2.81
N LEU A 43 7.77 2.01 3.91
CA LEU A 43 6.66 2.92 4.24
C LEU A 43 6.47 4.02 3.19
N LEU A 44 7.56 4.51 2.58
CA LEU A 44 7.48 5.48 1.50
C LEU A 44 6.89 4.87 0.22
N GLU A 45 7.31 3.67 -0.15
CA GLU A 45 6.80 2.93 -1.31
C GLU A 45 5.29 2.66 -1.17
N TYR A 46 4.84 2.31 0.03
CA TYR A 46 3.43 2.03 0.31
C TYR A 46 2.68 3.26 0.86
N SER A 47 3.30 4.45 0.89
CA SER A 47 2.65 5.65 1.45
C SER A 47 1.46 6.13 0.60
N THR A 48 1.45 5.81 -0.68
CA THR A 48 0.34 6.04 -1.60
C THR A 48 -0.77 5.00 -1.49
N LEU A 49 -0.61 3.98 -0.63
CA LEU A 49 -1.59 2.89 -0.42
C LEU A 49 -2.27 3.00 0.95
N VAL A 50 -2.15 4.15 1.62
CA VAL A 50 -2.63 4.38 2.99
C VAL A 50 -4.08 4.88 3.01
N ASP A 51 -4.64 5.30 1.88
CA ASP A 51 -6.09 5.38 1.72
C ASP A 51 -6.67 4.01 1.30
N GLU A 52 -7.75 3.59 1.97
CA GLU A 52 -8.44 2.31 1.70
C GLU A 52 -8.77 2.12 0.22
N GLU A 53 -9.09 3.22 -0.46
CA GLU A 53 -9.43 3.25 -1.88
C GLU A 53 -8.22 2.86 -2.76
N SER A 54 -7.06 3.51 -2.57
CA SER A 54 -5.83 3.18 -3.30
C SER A 54 -5.30 1.79 -2.98
N PHE A 55 -5.48 1.32 -1.74
CA PHE A 55 -5.13 -0.04 -1.35
C PHE A 55 -5.95 -1.09 -2.13
N ILE A 56 -7.27 -0.89 -2.27
CA ILE A 56 -8.16 -1.77 -3.04
C ILE A 56 -7.78 -1.76 -4.52
N VAL A 57 -7.54 -0.57 -5.09
CA VAL A 57 -7.14 -0.42 -6.50
C VAL A 57 -5.82 -1.12 -6.79
N GLU A 58 -4.81 -0.95 -5.94
CA GLU A 58 -3.52 -1.62 -6.10
C GLU A 58 -3.64 -3.14 -5.94
N ARG A 59 -4.43 -3.62 -4.98
CA ARG A 59 -4.73 -5.06 -4.84
C ARG A 59 -5.38 -5.60 -6.11
N TYR A 60 -6.30 -4.86 -6.73
CA TYR A 60 -6.94 -5.24 -7.99
C TYR A 60 -5.94 -5.26 -9.17
N LEU A 61 -5.12 -4.22 -9.32
CA LEU A 61 -4.13 -4.10 -10.40
C LEU A 61 -3.00 -5.12 -10.28
N SER A 62 -2.51 -5.37 -9.06
CA SER A 62 -1.48 -6.38 -8.78
C SER A 62 -1.98 -7.82 -8.85
N GLY A 63 -3.27 -8.04 -9.12
CA GLY A 63 -3.89 -9.37 -9.18
C GLY A 63 -3.95 -10.08 -7.81
N ARG A 64 -3.78 -9.33 -6.72
CA ARG A 64 -3.85 -9.83 -5.34
C ARG A 64 -5.25 -9.73 -4.74
N LEU A 65 -6.19 -9.09 -5.43
CA LEU A 65 -7.62 -9.22 -5.19
C LEU A 65 -8.15 -10.32 -6.11
N GLU A 66 -8.94 -11.25 -5.58
CA GLU A 66 -9.69 -12.17 -6.44
C GLU A 66 -10.61 -11.33 -7.34
N LYS A 67 -10.48 -11.54 -8.65
CA LYS A 67 -11.32 -10.87 -9.64
C LYS A 67 -12.55 -11.74 -9.81
N ASP A 68 -13.63 -11.35 -9.16
CA ASP A 68 -14.92 -12.03 -9.32
C ASP A 68 -15.52 -11.80 -10.72
N LEU A 69 -15.04 -10.78 -11.43
CA LEU A 69 -15.53 -10.36 -12.75
C LEU A 69 -14.38 -10.17 -13.75
N ASN A 70 -14.57 -10.71 -14.96
CA ASN A 70 -13.73 -10.49 -16.13
C ASN A 70 -14.22 -9.27 -16.94
N PRO A 71 -13.35 -8.65 -17.76
CA PRO A 71 -13.73 -7.50 -18.59
C PRO A 71 -14.88 -7.76 -19.57
N SER A 72 -15.11 -9.03 -19.92
CA SER A 72 -16.17 -9.49 -20.81
C SER A 72 -17.46 -9.87 -20.09
N ASP A 73 -17.48 -9.83 -18.76
CA ASP A 73 -18.66 -10.20 -17.98
C ASP A 73 -19.68 -9.07 -18.03
N ILE A 74 -20.92 -9.43 -18.33
CA ILE A 74 -22.06 -8.50 -18.35
C ILE A 74 -22.77 -8.67 -17.01
N VAL A 75 -22.81 -7.59 -16.24
CA VAL A 75 -23.48 -7.57 -14.94
C VAL A 75 -24.69 -6.65 -15.03
N GLU A 76 -25.84 -7.11 -14.54
CA GLU A 76 -27.02 -6.27 -14.40
C GLU A 76 -26.83 -5.37 -13.17
N VAL A 77 -26.81 -4.05 -13.40
CA VAL A 77 -26.57 -3.07 -12.34
C VAL A 77 -27.88 -2.35 -12.02
N ASN A 78 -28.34 -2.48 -10.77
CA ASN A 78 -29.40 -1.63 -10.26
C ASN A 78 -28.83 -0.23 -9.99
N VAL A 79 -29.28 0.74 -10.79
CA VAL A 79 -28.76 2.12 -10.76
C VAL A 79 -28.97 2.79 -9.39
N GLU A 80 -30.09 2.50 -8.72
CA GLU A 80 -30.43 3.17 -7.47
C GLU A 80 -29.61 2.61 -6.30
N GLU A 81 -29.46 1.28 -6.26
CA GLU A 81 -28.56 0.62 -5.31
C GLU A 81 -27.10 1.03 -5.52
N ALA A 82 -26.66 1.17 -6.78
CA ALA A 82 -25.31 1.63 -7.10
C ALA A 82 -25.06 3.05 -6.56
N LYS A 83 -26.02 3.97 -6.70
CA LYS A 83 -25.90 5.33 -6.16
C LYS A 83 -25.82 5.33 -4.63
N GLU A 84 -26.65 4.55 -3.95
CA GLU A 84 -26.57 4.43 -2.49
C GLU A 84 -25.23 3.89 -2.03
N ASN A 85 -24.71 2.87 -2.70
CA ASN A 85 -23.42 2.27 -2.38
C ASN A 85 -22.26 3.24 -2.63
N LEU A 86 -22.29 4.00 -3.73
CA LEU A 86 -21.31 5.05 -4.01
C LEU A 86 -21.35 6.15 -2.94
N ALA A 87 -22.54 6.61 -2.55
CA ALA A 87 -22.71 7.60 -1.49
C ALA A 87 -22.18 7.10 -0.14
N LYS A 88 -22.46 5.85 0.23
CA LYS A 88 -21.99 5.23 1.48
C LYS A 88 -20.47 5.07 1.50
N PHE A 89 -19.87 4.67 0.37
CA PHE A 89 -18.44 4.36 0.30
C PHE A 89 -17.56 5.60 0.08
N PHE A 90 -17.90 6.44 -0.91
CA PHE A 90 -17.10 7.63 -1.26
C PHE A 90 -17.57 8.91 -0.56
N GLY A 91 -18.74 8.91 0.08
CA GLY A 91 -19.37 10.11 0.66
C GLY A 91 -19.98 11.05 -0.38
N THR A 92 -19.98 10.67 -1.65
CA THR A 92 -20.53 11.45 -2.77
C THR A 92 -20.98 10.52 -3.90
N THR A 93 -21.89 11.00 -4.73
CA THR A 93 -22.30 10.35 -5.99
C THR A 93 -21.73 11.06 -7.23
N ASP A 94 -20.99 12.15 -7.04
CA ASP A 94 -20.33 12.88 -8.12
C ASP A 94 -19.15 12.08 -8.68
N VAL A 95 -19.31 11.59 -9.90
CA VAL A 95 -18.34 10.75 -10.60
C VAL A 95 -16.99 11.45 -10.75
N ASP A 96 -16.96 12.76 -11.00
CA ASP A 96 -15.70 13.48 -11.19
C ASP A 96 -14.91 13.61 -9.88
N VAL A 97 -15.62 13.80 -8.75
CA VAL A 97 -15.01 13.81 -7.42
C VAL A 97 -14.47 12.44 -7.06
N ILE A 98 -15.25 11.38 -7.32
CA ILE A 98 -14.84 9.99 -7.08
C ILE A 98 -13.61 9.64 -7.91
N LEU A 99 -13.62 9.92 -9.22
CA LEU A 99 -12.49 9.63 -10.10
C LEU A 99 -11.25 10.47 -9.78
N ARG A 100 -11.41 11.67 -9.22
CA ARG A 100 -10.28 12.49 -8.76
C ARG A 100 -9.66 11.90 -7.51
N ARG A 101 -10.49 11.42 -6.58
CA ARG A 101 -10.06 10.75 -5.34
C ARG A 101 -9.32 9.45 -5.63
N ILE A 102 -9.87 8.60 -6.50
CA ILE A 102 -9.25 7.35 -6.97
C ILE A 102 -7.90 7.61 -7.66
N ARG A 103 -7.76 8.73 -8.39
CA ARG A 103 -6.51 9.11 -9.07
C ARG A 103 -5.48 9.78 -8.15
N GLY A 104 -5.71 9.82 -6.84
CA GLY A 104 -4.79 10.44 -5.87
C GLY A 104 -4.73 11.96 -5.95
N GLY A 105 -5.72 12.61 -6.56
CA GLY A 105 -5.80 14.07 -6.62
C GLY A 105 -6.15 14.65 -5.26
N ARG A 106 -5.28 15.49 -4.69
CA ARG A 106 -5.60 16.29 -3.49
C ARG A 106 -6.83 17.17 -3.74
N LEU A 107 -7.69 17.29 -2.72
CA LEU A 107 -8.80 18.25 -2.62
C LEU A 107 -8.30 19.70 -2.75
#